data_AF-A0A8B9QPU3-F1
#
_entry.id   AF-A0A8B9QPU3-F1
#
_cell.length_a   1.000
_cell.length_b   1.000
_cell.length_c   1.000
_cell.angle_alpha   90.00
_cell.angle_beta   90.00
_cell.angle_gamma   90.00
#
_symmetry.space_group_name_H-M   'P 1'
#
loop_
_entity.id
_entity.type
_entity.pdbx_description
1 polymer ?
#
loop_
_entity_poly.entity_id
_entity_poly.type
_entity_poly.pdbx_seq_one_letter_code
_entity_poly.pdbx_strand_id
1 'polypeptide(L)'
;MAEAEAAEAGSPPGQAEDQDQDAVGGQKIINQTFLSLSQITALSEQNVEGVQKKLEEFLNFKQLKTSLKEAILLDYYTAGFWWAKEKNFSLVQLSGFMDLLNFLLENLRDKHMTLEDNIKELGKAMAGIGETDSERSGDMDVFSIEQAKAIIDYLNIRYYPRIHDV
;
A
#
# COMPACT_ATOMS: atom_id res chain seq x y z
N MET A 1 77.62 -33.22 6.07
CA MET A 1 77.74 -31.81 6.49
C MET A 1 76.33 -31.34 6.82
N ALA A 2 76.14 -30.91 8.07
CA ALA A 2 74.97 -30.25 8.68
C ALA A 2 73.66 -31.02 8.94
N GLU A 3 73.33 -31.08 10.23
CA GLU A 3 72.05 -31.37 10.92
C GLU A 3 71.02 -30.23 10.76
N ALA A 4 69.74 -30.56 11.05
CA ALA A 4 68.67 -29.80 11.75
C ALA A 4 67.32 -30.30 11.20
N GLU A 5 66.51 -31.13 11.86
CA GLU A 5 65.76 -31.03 13.13
C GLU A 5 64.58 -30.02 13.14
N ALA A 6 63.48 -30.51 13.74
CA ALA A 6 62.25 -29.86 14.21
C ALA A 6 61.08 -29.77 13.21
N ALA A 7 59.82 -30.01 13.57
CA ALA A 7 59.18 -30.68 14.72
C ALA A 7 57.69 -30.79 14.37
N GLU A 8 57.05 -31.86 14.80
CA GLU A 8 55.62 -32.14 14.67
C GLU A 8 54.79 -31.34 15.71
N ALA A 9 53.62 -30.83 15.33
CA ALA A 9 52.51 -30.49 16.21
C ALA A 9 51.24 -30.46 15.33
N GLY A 10 50.16 -31.23 15.56
CA GLY A 10 49.51 -31.52 16.83
C GLY A 10 48.21 -30.71 16.91
N SER A 11 47.07 -31.31 16.60
CA SER A 11 45.71 -30.80 16.93
C SER A 11 45.19 -31.53 18.19
N PRO A 12 44.01 -31.19 18.76
CA PRO A 12 43.38 -29.92 19.21
C PRO A 12 43.12 -30.00 20.76
N PRO A 13 42.41 -29.12 21.53
CA PRO A 13 40.93 -28.89 21.45
C PRO A 13 40.39 -27.51 21.98
N GLY A 14 39.07 -27.24 21.85
CA GLY A 14 38.31 -26.50 22.88
C GLY A 14 37.69 -25.11 22.55
N GLN A 15 36.35 -25.11 22.40
CA GLN A 15 35.31 -24.21 22.96
C GLN A 15 35.24 -22.69 22.62
N ALA A 16 34.20 -22.38 21.82
CA ALA A 16 33.12 -21.37 21.98
C ALA A 16 33.37 -20.01 22.65
N GLU A 17 33.14 -18.92 21.88
CA GLU A 17 32.35 -17.69 22.20
C GLU A 17 31.88 -17.09 20.85
N ASP A 18 30.59 -17.21 20.51
CA ASP A 18 29.61 -16.11 20.55
C ASP A 18 30.13 -14.78 19.99
N GLN A 19 29.87 -14.55 18.70
CA GLN A 19 29.80 -13.20 18.16
C GLN A 19 28.46 -13.04 17.46
N ASP A 20 27.52 -12.61 18.29
CA ASP A 20 26.37 -11.79 17.93
C ASP A 20 26.80 -10.73 16.91
N GLN A 21 26.51 -10.98 15.64
CA GLN A 21 26.47 -9.93 14.63
C GLN A 21 25.01 -9.77 14.24
N ASP A 22 24.33 -8.98 15.07
CA ASP A 22 23.21 -8.14 14.69
C ASP A 22 23.56 -7.38 13.41
N ALA A 23 23.31 -8.01 12.26
CA ALA A 23 23.08 -7.31 11.01
C ALA A 23 21.60 -6.97 10.92
N VAL A 24 21.11 -6.19 11.89
CA VAL A 24 19.98 -5.28 11.69
C VAL A 24 20.45 -4.24 10.68
N GLY A 25 20.14 -4.49 9.40
CA GLY A 25 20.66 -3.64 8.34
C GLY A 25 20.13 -4.01 6.97
N GLY A 26 18.84 -4.29 6.88
CA GLY A 26 18.23 -4.61 5.59
C GLY A 26 16.76 -4.96 5.69
N GLN A 27 16.02 -4.36 6.62
CA GLN A 27 14.56 -4.40 6.52
C GLN A 27 14.21 -3.56 5.29
N LYS A 28 14.04 -4.26 4.17
CA LYS A 28 13.71 -3.73 2.85
C LYS A 28 12.42 -2.90 2.98
N ILE A 29 12.56 -1.59 3.16
CA ILE A 29 11.45 -0.62 3.17
C ILE A 29 10.99 -0.42 1.73
N ILE A 30 10.41 -1.42 1.08
CA ILE A 30 9.75 -1.26 -0.22
C ILE A 30 8.76 -2.42 -0.40
N ASN A 31 7.54 -2.24 0.13
CA ASN A 31 6.26 -2.91 -0.23
C ASN A 31 5.14 -2.50 0.76
N GLN A 32 5.10 -1.26 1.26
CA GLN A 32 3.94 -0.82 2.06
C GLN A 32 2.80 -0.43 1.13
N THR A 33 1.98 -1.43 0.81
CA THR A 33 0.65 -1.24 0.25
C THR A 33 -0.29 -0.80 1.36
N PHE A 34 -1.23 0.11 1.06
CA PHE A 34 -2.24 0.60 2.00
C PHE A 34 -3.03 -0.55 2.63
N LEU A 35 -3.40 -1.52 1.80
CA LEU A 35 -3.94 -2.81 2.24
C LEU A 35 -3.08 -3.93 1.67
N SER A 36 -2.57 -4.79 2.54
CA SER A 36 -1.83 -5.99 2.11
C SER A 36 -2.71 -6.96 1.32
N LEU A 37 -2.09 -7.84 0.51
CA LEU A 37 -2.82 -8.86 -0.25
C LEU A 37 -3.65 -9.80 0.64
N SER A 38 -3.19 -10.10 1.86
CA SER A 38 -3.97 -10.89 2.82
C SER A 38 -5.22 -10.13 3.29
N GLN A 39 -5.11 -8.83 3.54
CA GLN A 39 -6.27 -7.98 3.86
C GLN A 39 -7.24 -7.89 2.68
N ILE A 40 -6.75 -7.70 1.45
CA ILE A 40 -7.59 -7.67 0.24
C ILE A 40 -8.30 -9.01 0.02
N THR A 41 -7.61 -10.13 0.21
CA THR A 41 -8.21 -11.47 0.14
C THR A 41 -9.30 -11.62 1.21
N ALA A 42 -9.00 -11.22 2.44
CA ALA A 42 -9.92 -11.29 3.56
C ALA A 42 -11.16 -10.41 3.38
N LEU A 43 -11.09 -9.31 2.63
CA LEU A 43 -12.23 -8.47 2.23
C LEU A 43 -13.03 -9.11 1.09
N SER A 44 -12.35 -9.73 0.13
CA SER A 44 -12.97 -10.33 -1.06
C SER A 44 -13.94 -11.45 -0.73
N GLU A 45 -13.70 -12.17 0.36
CA GLU A 45 -14.53 -13.26 0.89
C GLU A 45 -15.78 -12.80 1.65
N GLN A 46 -15.95 -11.49 1.90
CA GLN A 46 -17.03 -10.96 2.73
C GLN A 46 -18.22 -10.44 1.91
N ASN A 47 -19.35 -10.31 2.60
CA ASN A 47 -20.51 -9.54 2.15
C ASN A 47 -20.32 -8.04 2.50
N VAL A 48 -21.29 -7.19 2.15
CA VAL A 48 -21.18 -5.72 2.31
C VAL A 48 -20.87 -5.32 3.75
N GLU A 49 -21.61 -5.87 4.73
CA GLU A 49 -21.41 -5.59 6.15
C GLU A 49 -20.04 -6.07 6.65
N GLY A 50 -19.60 -7.26 6.21
CA GLY A 50 -18.29 -7.80 6.57
C GLY A 50 -17.13 -7.01 5.99
N VAL A 51 -17.25 -6.49 4.76
CA VAL A 51 -16.25 -5.58 4.15
C VAL A 51 -16.14 -4.30 5.00
N GLN A 52 -17.27 -3.67 5.33
CA GLN A 52 -17.28 -2.44 6.11
C GLN A 52 -16.63 -2.64 7.48
N LYS A 53 -17.00 -3.71 8.19
CA LYS A 53 -16.45 -4.02 9.51
C LYS A 53 -14.95 -4.30 9.47
N LYS A 54 -14.48 -5.09 8.49
CA LYS A 54 -13.04 -5.35 8.35
C LYS A 54 -12.25 -4.10 7.97
N LEU A 55 -12.81 -3.24 7.12
CA LEU A 55 -12.18 -1.96 6.80
C LEU A 55 -12.10 -1.05 8.03
N GLU A 56 -13.16 -0.97 8.85
CA GLU A 56 -13.12 -0.25 10.14
C GLU A 56 -11.95 -0.75 11.02
N GLU A 57 -11.80 -2.08 11.14
CA GLU A 57 -10.73 -2.72 11.90
C GLU A 57 -9.33 -2.42 11.31
N PHE A 58 -9.15 -2.59 9.99
CA PHE A 58 -7.86 -2.35 9.32
C PHE A 58 -7.41 -0.89 9.35
N LEU A 59 -8.37 0.04 9.28
CA LEU A 59 -8.12 1.48 9.35
C LEU A 59 -8.02 1.99 10.79
N ASN A 60 -8.29 1.12 11.78
CA ASN A 60 -8.29 1.44 13.20
C ASN A 60 -9.20 2.64 13.52
N PHE A 61 -10.36 2.72 12.85
CA PHE A 61 -11.39 3.72 13.13
C PHE A 61 -12.10 3.34 14.43
N LYS A 62 -12.15 4.26 15.39
CA LYS A 62 -12.70 3.99 16.74
C LYS A 62 -13.90 4.85 17.06
N GLN A 63 -14.18 5.85 16.24
CA GLN A 63 -15.11 6.93 16.52
C GLN A 63 -16.13 7.11 15.40
N LEU A 64 -16.46 6.06 14.63
CA LEU A 64 -17.43 6.18 13.52
C LEU A 64 -18.77 6.82 13.91
N LYS A 65 -19.23 6.65 15.16
CA LYS A 65 -20.47 7.25 15.67
C LYS A 65 -20.36 8.73 16.02
N THR A 66 -19.15 9.23 16.23
CA THR A 66 -18.88 10.59 16.73
C THR A 66 -17.98 11.40 15.79
N SER A 67 -17.35 10.77 14.80
CA SER A 67 -16.46 11.36 13.82
C SER A 67 -17.07 11.21 12.43
N LEU A 68 -17.68 12.30 11.95
CA LEU A 68 -18.17 12.38 10.57
C LEU A 68 -17.03 12.09 9.56
N LYS A 69 -15.81 12.49 9.89
CA LYS A 69 -14.62 12.24 9.08
C LYS A 69 -14.32 10.76 8.91
N GLU A 70 -14.29 9.98 10.00
CA GLU A 70 -14.05 8.53 9.91
C GLU A 70 -15.19 7.82 9.18
N ALA A 71 -16.44 8.23 9.44
CA ALA A 71 -17.61 7.68 8.76
C ALA A 71 -17.55 7.91 7.24
N ILE A 72 -17.23 9.14 6.80
CA ILE A 72 -17.11 9.46 5.37
C ILE A 72 -15.94 8.68 4.73
N LEU A 73 -14.79 8.59 5.39
CA LEU A 73 -13.65 7.82 4.86
C LEU A 73 -14.03 6.35 4.68
N LEU A 74 -14.68 5.74 5.67
CA LEU A 74 -15.13 4.35 5.57
C LEU A 74 -16.12 4.13 4.42
N ASP A 75 -17.04 5.07 4.20
CA ASP A 75 -17.96 5.06 3.05
C ASP A 75 -17.21 5.08 1.72
N TYR A 76 -16.15 5.89 1.59
CA TYR A 76 -15.34 5.96 0.38
C TYR A 76 -14.54 4.68 0.14
N TYR A 77 -13.86 4.15 1.16
CA TYR A 77 -13.10 2.90 1.01
C TYR A 77 -14.01 1.71 0.68
N THR A 78 -15.16 1.62 1.35
CA THR A 78 -16.12 0.53 1.11
C THR A 78 -16.68 0.61 -0.30
N ALA A 79 -17.12 1.80 -0.72
CA ALA A 79 -17.65 2.00 -2.07
C ALA A 79 -16.60 1.78 -3.17
N GLY A 80 -15.36 2.23 -2.94
CA GLY A 80 -14.25 2.03 -3.86
C GLY A 80 -13.94 0.55 -4.04
N PHE A 81 -13.80 -0.18 -2.92
CA PHE A 81 -13.55 -1.62 -2.95
C PHE A 81 -14.63 -2.38 -3.74
N TRP A 82 -15.91 -2.08 -3.49
CA TRP A 82 -17.01 -2.73 -4.20
C TRP A 82 -17.03 -2.41 -5.69
N TRP A 83 -16.81 -1.16 -6.06
CA TRP A 83 -16.71 -0.78 -7.47
C TRP A 83 -15.59 -1.55 -8.18
N ALA A 84 -14.41 -1.64 -7.57
CA ALA A 84 -13.27 -2.36 -8.16
C ALA A 84 -13.56 -3.88 -8.26
N LYS A 85 -14.27 -4.44 -7.27
CA LYS A 85 -14.73 -5.83 -7.29
C LYS A 85 -15.73 -6.09 -8.42
N GLU A 86 -16.67 -5.17 -8.65
CA GLU A 86 -17.62 -5.24 -9.79
C GLU A 86 -16.92 -5.14 -11.15
N LYS A 87 -15.77 -4.45 -11.21
CA LYS A 87 -14.90 -4.42 -12.40
C LYS A 87 -14.05 -5.68 -12.58
N ASN A 88 -14.20 -6.70 -11.73
CA ASN A 88 -13.47 -7.97 -11.76
C ASN A 88 -11.95 -7.78 -11.70
N PHE A 89 -11.49 -6.80 -10.93
CA PHE A 89 -10.06 -6.61 -10.68
C PHE A 89 -9.49 -7.83 -9.94
N SER A 90 -8.28 -8.25 -10.32
CA SER A 90 -7.52 -9.26 -9.59
C SER A 90 -7.19 -8.78 -8.17
N LEU A 91 -6.79 -9.68 -7.26
CA LEU A 91 -6.39 -9.27 -5.91
C LEU A 91 -5.26 -8.23 -5.89
N VAL A 92 -4.31 -8.34 -6.84
CA VAL A 92 -3.23 -7.35 -7.01
C VAL A 92 -3.78 -6.02 -7.50
N GLN A 93 -4.69 -6.04 -8.48
CA GLN A 93 -5.37 -4.84 -8.98
C GLN A 93 -6.26 -4.19 -7.91
N LEU A 94 -6.94 -4.97 -7.07
CA LEU A 94 -7.71 -4.46 -5.95
C LEU A 94 -6.80 -3.74 -4.94
N SER A 95 -5.64 -4.33 -4.62
CA SER A 95 -4.64 -3.68 -3.76
C SER A 95 -4.19 -2.34 -4.35
N GLY A 96 -3.72 -2.34 -5.60
CA GLY A 96 -3.23 -1.11 -6.26
C GLY A 96 -4.31 -0.04 -6.41
N PHE A 97 -5.57 -0.43 -6.64
CA PHE A 97 -6.68 0.52 -6.67
C PHE A 97 -6.93 1.14 -5.29
N MET A 98 -6.88 0.33 -4.23
CA MET A 98 -7.04 0.85 -2.86
C MET A 98 -5.88 1.77 -2.46
N ASP A 99 -4.67 1.55 -2.97
CA ASP A 99 -3.54 2.46 -2.84
C ASP A 99 -3.79 3.81 -3.51
N LEU A 100 -4.30 3.81 -4.76
CA LEU A 100 -4.68 5.04 -5.47
C LEU A 100 -5.80 5.80 -4.74
N LEU A 101 -6.80 5.07 -4.23
CA LEU A 101 -7.88 5.66 -3.46
C LEU A 101 -7.37 6.28 -2.15
N ASN A 102 -6.48 5.59 -1.44
CA ASN A 102 -5.88 6.12 -0.22
C ASN A 102 -5.04 7.37 -0.49
N PHE A 103 -4.22 7.35 -1.54
CA PHE A 103 -3.42 8.49 -1.98
C PHE A 103 -4.29 9.75 -2.18
N LEU A 104 -5.41 9.61 -2.89
CA LEU A 104 -6.35 10.72 -3.09
C LEU A 104 -6.96 11.23 -1.79
N LEU A 105 -7.41 10.33 -0.92
CA LEU A 105 -8.08 10.71 0.32
C LEU A 105 -7.09 11.37 1.31
N GLU A 106 -5.84 10.92 1.36
CA GLU A 106 -4.77 11.55 2.15
C GLU A 106 -4.44 12.96 1.65
N ASN A 107 -4.39 13.18 0.34
CA ASN A 107 -4.16 14.51 -0.24
C ASN A 107 -5.24 15.52 0.15
N LEU A 108 -6.51 15.10 0.19
CA LEU A 108 -7.61 15.96 0.65
C LEU A 108 -7.54 16.20 2.16
N ARG A 109 -7.22 15.16 2.92
CA ARG A 109 -7.31 15.15 4.38
C ARG A 109 -6.16 15.89 5.05
N ASP A 110 -4.95 15.62 4.60
CA ASP A 110 -3.72 15.96 5.33
C ASP A 110 -2.97 17.11 4.65
N LYS A 111 -3.08 17.22 3.32
CA LYS A 111 -2.44 18.29 2.54
C LYS A 111 -3.37 19.46 2.19
N HIS A 112 -4.67 19.36 2.55
CA HIS A 112 -5.69 20.34 2.20
C HIS A 112 -5.70 20.73 0.71
N MET A 113 -5.33 19.77 -0.16
CA MET A 113 -5.23 19.99 -1.58
C MET A 113 -6.62 20.21 -2.17
N THR A 114 -6.73 21.11 -3.15
CA THR A 114 -7.99 21.26 -3.88
C THR A 114 -8.31 19.98 -4.65
N LEU A 115 -9.59 19.70 -4.91
CA LEU A 115 -9.97 18.53 -5.69
C LEU A 115 -9.31 18.55 -7.08
N GLU A 116 -9.26 19.72 -7.73
CA GLU A 116 -8.64 19.89 -9.04
C GLU A 116 -7.16 19.52 -9.01
N ASP A 117 -6.41 20.02 -8.01
CA ASP A 117 -5.00 19.72 -7.89
C ASP A 117 -4.74 18.25 -7.53
N ASN A 118 -5.63 17.65 -6.73
CA ASN A 118 -5.54 16.24 -6.37
C ASN A 118 -5.78 15.32 -7.57
N ILE A 119 -6.73 15.66 -8.45
CA ILE A 119 -6.96 14.94 -9.71
C ILE A 119 -5.78 15.14 -10.68
N LYS A 120 -5.15 16.33 -10.71
CA LYS A 120 -3.90 16.53 -11.48
C LYS A 120 -2.78 15.66 -10.93
N GLU A 121 -2.63 15.54 -9.61
CA GLU A 121 -1.64 14.66 -8.98
C GLU A 121 -1.93 13.18 -9.26
N LEU A 122 -3.19 12.75 -9.21
CA LEU A 122 -3.57 11.41 -9.64
C LEU A 122 -3.20 11.19 -11.11
N GLY A 123 -3.52 12.15 -11.97
CA GLY A 123 -3.16 12.11 -13.38
C GLY A 123 -1.65 11.95 -13.58
N LYS A 124 -0.82 12.65 -12.78
CA LYS A 124 0.65 12.52 -12.79
C LYS A 124 1.13 11.18 -12.22
N ALA A 125 0.56 10.71 -11.12
CA ALA A 125 0.87 9.41 -10.51
C ALA A 125 0.51 8.26 -11.46
N MET A 126 -0.62 8.39 -12.15
CA MET A 126 -1.07 7.52 -13.23
C MET A 126 -0.44 7.86 -14.59
N ALA A 127 0.44 8.85 -14.69
CA ALA A 127 1.18 9.17 -15.91
C ALA A 127 2.69 9.15 -15.67
N GLY A 128 3.16 8.46 -14.61
CA GLY A 128 4.54 8.40 -14.10
C GLY A 128 5.60 7.82 -15.03
N ILE A 129 5.61 8.23 -16.30
CA ILE A 129 6.76 8.58 -17.12
C ILE A 129 6.94 10.10 -16.97
N GLY A 130 7.93 10.55 -16.18
CA GLY A 130 8.41 11.95 -16.24
C GLY A 130 8.60 12.62 -14.88
N GLU A 131 9.81 12.46 -14.32
CA GLU A 131 10.47 13.35 -13.35
C GLU A 131 9.76 13.61 -12.01
N THR A 132 10.01 12.75 -11.02
CA THR A 132 10.61 13.14 -9.73
C THR A 132 10.90 11.86 -8.94
N ASP A 133 12.02 11.86 -8.23
CA ASP A 133 12.58 10.74 -7.46
C ASP A 133 11.66 10.23 -6.34
N SER A 134 10.66 9.43 -6.71
CA SER A 134 9.97 8.55 -5.78
C SER A 134 9.81 7.19 -6.46
N GLU A 135 10.38 6.16 -5.83
CA GLU A 135 10.33 4.74 -6.22
C GLU A 135 8.90 4.16 -6.16
N ARG A 136 7.91 4.88 -6.69
CA ARG A 136 6.48 4.53 -6.68
C ARG A 136 5.89 4.40 -8.09
N SER A 137 6.70 4.40 -9.15
CA SER A 137 6.21 4.14 -10.52
C SER A 137 6.02 2.64 -10.84
N GLY A 138 6.16 1.75 -9.86
CA GLY A 138 6.12 0.29 -10.08
C GLY A 138 4.73 -0.35 -10.15
N ASP A 139 3.64 0.37 -9.88
CA ASP A 139 2.32 -0.25 -9.68
C ASP A 139 1.37 -0.13 -10.88
N MET A 140 1.79 0.54 -11.95
CA MET A 140 0.95 0.82 -13.11
C MET A 140 1.01 -0.25 -14.22
N ASP A 141 2.01 -1.15 -14.19
CA ASP A 141 2.01 -2.36 -15.04
C ASP A 141 0.83 -3.31 -14.72
N VAL A 142 0.10 -3.03 -13.63
CA VAL A 142 -0.98 -3.85 -13.10
C VAL A 142 -2.33 -3.55 -13.78
N PHE A 143 -2.53 -2.36 -14.38
CA PHE A 143 -3.81 -1.98 -15.01
C PHE A 143 -3.69 -1.75 -16.52
N SER A 144 -4.66 -2.24 -17.28
CA SER A 144 -4.78 -1.90 -18.71
C SER A 144 -5.17 -0.43 -18.90
N ILE A 145 -4.95 0.11 -20.11
CA ILE A 145 -5.36 1.48 -20.47
C ILE A 145 -6.87 1.69 -20.24
N GLU A 146 -7.69 0.69 -20.54
CA GLU A 146 -9.14 0.76 -20.31
C GLU A 146 -9.48 0.77 -18.82
N GLN A 147 -8.78 -0.04 -18.02
CA GLN A 147 -8.96 -0.06 -16.57
C GLN A 147 -8.52 1.26 -15.94
N ALA A 148 -7.38 1.83 -16.38
CA ALA A 148 -6.89 3.11 -15.93
C ALA A 148 -7.89 4.25 -16.22
N LYS A 149 -8.48 4.27 -17.43
CA LYS A 149 -9.55 5.22 -17.77
C LYS A 149 -10.77 5.07 -16.86
N ALA A 150 -11.23 3.83 -16.64
CA ALA A 150 -12.36 3.56 -15.77
C ALA A 150 -12.11 3.99 -14.31
N ILE A 151 -10.88 3.82 -13.81
CA ILE A 151 -10.46 4.29 -12.49
C ILE A 151 -10.54 5.81 -12.41
N ILE A 152 -9.95 6.52 -13.37
CA ILE A 152 -10.01 7.98 -13.44
C ILE A 152 -11.47 8.46 -13.50
N ASP A 153 -12.29 7.85 -14.34
CA ASP A 153 -13.71 8.21 -14.47
C ASP A 153 -14.47 8.01 -13.16
N TYR A 154 -14.27 6.87 -12.49
CA TYR A 154 -14.89 6.61 -11.18
C TYR A 154 -14.49 7.65 -10.14
N LEU A 155 -13.19 7.94 -10.04
CA LEU A 155 -12.65 8.90 -9.08
C LEU A 155 -13.03 10.35 -9.42
N ASN A 156 -13.31 10.68 -10.68
CA ASN A 156 -13.88 11.98 -11.04
C ASN A 156 -15.38 12.07 -10.69
N ILE A 157 -16.15 11.03 -11.00
CA ILE A 157 -17.62 11.01 -10.83
C ILE A 157 -18.04 10.94 -9.37
N ARG A 158 -17.33 10.20 -8.50
CA ARG A 158 -17.72 10.04 -7.08
C ARG A 158 -17.38 11.25 -6.22
N TYR A 159 -16.50 12.12 -6.69
CA TYR A 159 -16.01 13.28 -5.93
C TYR A 159 -16.70 14.59 -6.32
N TYR A 160 -17.25 14.71 -7.54
CA TYR A 160 -17.91 15.93 -8.01
C TYR A 160 -19.32 16.19 -7.40
N PRO A 161 -20.21 15.20 -7.18
CA PRO A 161 -21.59 15.49 -6.75
C PRO A 161 -21.77 15.73 -5.25
N ARG A 162 -20.77 15.44 -4.39
CA ARG A 162 -20.97 15.45 -2.92
C ARG A 162 -20.44 16.68 -2.20
N ILE A 163 -19.85 17.65 -2.92
CA ILE A 163 -19.26 18.89 -2.36
C ILE A 163 -20.06 20.15 -2.76
N HIS A 164 -21.08 20.02 -3.62
CA HIS A 164 -21.92 21.16 -4.02
C HIS A 164 -23.26 21.27 -3.27
N ASP A 165 -23.58 20.28 -2.41
CA ASP A 165 -24.84 20.20 -1.63
C ASP A 165 -24.59 20.09 -0.11
N VAL A 166 -23.58 20.81 0.42
CA VAL A 166 -23.45 21.08 1.87
C VAL A 166 -23.23 22.57 2.09
#